data_AF-A0A7X4H9Z1-F1
#
_entry.id   AF-A0A7X4H9Z1-F1
#
_cell.length_a   1.000
_cell.length_b   1.000
_cell.length_c   1.000
_cell.angle_alpha   90.00
_cell.angle_beta   90.00
_cell.angle_gamma   90.00
#
_symmetry.space_group_name_H-M   'P 1'
#
loop_
_entity.id
_entity.type
_entity.pdbx_description
1 polymer ?
#
loop_
_entity_poly.entity_id
_entity_poly.type
_entity_poly.pdbx_seq_one_letter_code
_entity_poly.pdbx_strand_id
1 'polypeptide(L)'
;MSEQLGAMAIIDELRHKQMVVDEHLDLPRRREEVGARIREYYAANGLAVDDELIAEGVRAYFAQRLEFEPGPGDAGEREKALQYIAARRAGQGRPSGWRRWLSGLVK
;
A
#
# COMPACT_ATOMS: atom_id res chain seq x y z
N MET A 1 -15.44 32.17 -8.15
CA MET A 1 -16.10 31.58 -6.97
C MET A 1 -16.45 30.09 -7.15
N SER A 2 -16.81 29.62 -8.34
CA SER A 2 -17.10 28.19 -8.60
C SER A 2 -15.88 27.25 -8.42
N GLU A 3 -14.68 27.68 -8.81
CA GLU A 3 -13.46 26.86 -8.68
C GLU A 3 -13.08 26.58 -7.22
N GLN A 4 -13.30 27.55 -6.33
CA GLN A 4 -13.01 27.41 -4.91
C GLN A 4 -13.92 26.38 -4.24
N LEU A 5 -15.21 26.38 -4.58
CA LEU A 5 -16.17 25.39 -4.08
C LEU A 5 -15.84 23.97 -4.59
N GLY A 6 -15.42 23.85 -5.86
CA GLY A 6 -14.96 22.58 -6.41
C GLY A 6 -13.68 22.06 -5.74
N ALA A 7 -12.71 22.94 -5.49
CA ALA A 7 -11.49 22.60 -4.78
C ALA A 7 -11.76 22.18 -3.32
N MET A 8 -12.65 22.88 -2.62
CA MET A 8 -13.04 22.51 -1.25
C MET A 8 -13.70 21.13 -1.18
N ALA A 9 -14.59 20.78 -2.10
CA ALA A 9 -15.22 19.46 -2.13
C ALA A 9 -14.18 18.32 -2.25
N ILE A 10 -13.15 18.52 -3.09
CA ILE A 10 -12.04 17.57 -3.24
C ILE A 10 -11.20 17.50 -1.96
N ILE A 11 -10.88 18.64 -1.35
CA ILE A 11 -10.12 18.70 -0.09
C ILE A 11 -10.87 18.01 1.04
N ASP A 12 -12.19 18.21 1.15
CA ASP A 12 -13.02 17.57 2.17
C ASP A 12 -13.09 16.05 1.98
N GLU A 13 -13.19 15.59 0.73
CA GLU A 13 -13.12 14.16 0.41
C GLU A 13 -11.75 13.57 0.81
N LEU A 14 -10.65 14.25 0.49
CA LEU A 14 -9.30 13.83 0.87
C LEU A 14 -9.11 13.85 2.39
N ARG A 15 -9.60 14.88 3.08
CA ARG A 15 -9.54 15.00 4.54
C ARG A 15 -10.32 13.87 5.21
N HIS A 16 -11.51 13.55 4.70
CA HIS A 16 -12.32 12.47 5.24
C HIS A 16 -11.64 11.11 5.03
N LYS A 17 -11.07 10.87 3.83
CA LYS A 17 -10.27 9.66 3.56
C LYS A 17 -9.05 9.57 4.48
N GLN A 18 -8.35 10.68 4.71
CA GLN A 18 -7.20 10.74 5.61
C GLN A 18 -7.61 10.41 7.05
N MET A 19 -8.73 10.94 7.54
CA MET A 19 -9.24 10.66 8.89
C MET A 19 -9.58 9.17 9.07
N VAL A 20 -10.25 8.56 8.10
CA VAL A 20 -10.58 7.12 8.09
C VAL A 20 -9.31 6.28 8.02
N VAL A 21 -8.32 6.72 7.24
CA VAL A 21 -6.99 6.09 7.18
C VAL A 21 -6.33 6.18 8.55
N ASP A 22 -6.23 7.35 9.17
CA ASP A 22 -5.55 7.53 10.46
C ASP A 22 -6.22 6.73 11.58
N GLU A 23 -7.55 6.65 11.61
CA GLU A 23 -8.31 5.86 12.59
C GLU A 23 -8.06 4.34 12.44
N HIS A 24 -8.03 3.83 11.20
CA HIS A 24 -7.84 2.41 10.92
C HIS A 24 -6.39 1.96 10.76
N LEU A 25 -5.46 2.89 10.47
CA LEU A 25 -4.01 2.70 10.37
C LEU A 25 -3.25 3.33 11.55
N ASP A 26 -3.86 3.45 12.73
CA ASP A 26 -3.11 3.71 13.98
C ASP A 26 -2.20 2.50 14.29
N LEU A 27 -1.05 2.48 13.61
CA LEU A 27 -0.07 1.42 13.64
C LEU A 27 0.54 1.22 15.03
N PRO A 28 0.84 2.27 15.82
CA PRO A 28 1.26 2.11 17.21
C PRO A 28 0.22 1.35 18.05
N ARG A 29 -1.03 1.82 18.10
CA ARG A 29 -2.09 1.17 18.89
C ARG A 29 -2.31 -0.28 18.45
N ARG A 30 -2.32 -0.51 17.13
CA ARG A 30 -2.56 -1.84 16.58
C ARG A 30 -1.41 -2.82 16.85
N ARG A 31 -0.16 -2.33 16.93
CA ARG A 31 0.98 -3.17 17.36
C ARG A 31 0.85 -3.56 18.83
N GLU A 32 0.41 -2.65 19.69
CA GLU A 32 0.18 -2.95 21.12
C GLU A 32 -0.93 -4.00 21.30
N GLU A 33 -2.07 -3.83 20.61
CA GLU A 33 -3.18 -4.79 20.65
C GLU A 33 -2.74 -6.20 20.20
N VAL A 34 -1.98 -6.28 19.11
CA VAL A 34 -1.46 -7.55 18.60
C VAL A 34 -0.43 -8.16 19.54
N GLY A 35 0.48 -7.35 20.09
CA GLY A 35 1.47 -7.79 21.08
C GLY A 35 0.82 -8.33 22.34
N ALA A 36 -0.22 -7.68 22.86
CA ALA A 36 -0.99 -8.13 24.02
C ALA A 36 -1.61 -9.51 23.78
N ARG A 37 -2.27 -9.70 22.63
CA ARG A 37 -2.87 -10.99 22.27
C ARG A 37 -1.84 -12.11 22.12
N ILE A 38 -0.66 -11.81 21.59
CA ILE A 38 0.44 -12.77 21.48
C ILE A 38 0.99 -13.15 22.85
N ARG A 39 1.16 -12.16 23.75
CA ARG A 39 1.60 -12.40 25.13
C ARG A 39 0.62 -13.30 25.88
N GLU A 40 -0.68 -12.99 25.80
CA GLU A 40 -1.74 -13.81 26.38
C GLU A 40 -1.72 -15.23 25.84
N TYR A 41 -1.52 -15.39 24.53
CA TYR A 41 -1.41 -16.70 23.90
C TYR A 41 -0.24 -17.52 24.44
N TYR A 42 0.97 -16.96 24.52
CA TYR A 42 2.13 -17.69 25.04
C TYR A 42 1.98 -18.00 26.54
N ALA A 43 1.47 -17.06 27.33
CA ALA A 43 1.19 -17.27 28.74
C ALA A 43 0.17 -18.41 28.96
N ALA A 44 -0.89 -18.48 28.15
CA ALA A 44 -1.87 -19.56 28.21
C ALA A 44 -1.29 -20.93 27.86
N ASN A 45 -0.20 -20.98 27.09
CA ASN A 45 0.52 -22.21 26.74
C ASN A 45 1.67 -22.53 27.71
N GLY A 46 1.83 -21.78 28.81
CA GLY A 46 2.90 -21.99 29.78
C GLY A 46 4.30 -21.66 29.25
N LEU A 47 4.38 -20.90 28.14
CA LEU A 47 5.63 -20.48 27.53
C LEU A 47 5.92 -19.04 27.95
N ALA A 48 6.98 -18.84 28.71
CA ALA A 48 7.48 -17.50 29.01
C ALA A 48 8.29 -17.01 27.82
N VAL A 49 7.75 -16.04 27.09
CA VAL A 49 8.43 -15.35 25.99
C VAL A 49 8.70 -13.92 26.44
N ASP A 50 9.90 -13.44 26.18
CA ASP A 50 10.30 -12.09 26.53
C ASP A 50 9.47 -11.03 25.78
N ASP A 51 9.08 -9.97 26.50
CA ASP A 51 8.23 -8.91 25.98
C ASP A 51 8.90 -8.10 24.86
N GLU A 52 10.22 -7.93 24.93
CA GLU A 52 11.01 -7.26 23.90
C GLU A 52 11.04 -8.10 22.62
N LEU A 53 11.16 -9.42 22.75
CA LEU A 53 11.10 -10.36 21.63
C LEU A 53 9.72 -10.35 20.94
N ILE A 54 8.63 -10.31 21.72
CA ILE A 54 7.27 -10.16 21.16
C ILE A 54 7.14 -8.82 20.44
N ALA A 55 7.61 -7.73 21.04
CA ALA A 55 7.55 -6.41 20.44
C ALA A 55 8.37 -6.33 19.14
N GLU A 56 9.55 -6.94 19.09
CA GLU A 56 10.37 -7.04 17.89
C GLU A 56 9.66 -7.83 16.78
N GLY A 57 9.13 -9.01 17.09
CA GLY A 57 8.39 -9.83 16.12
C GLY A 57 7.17 -9.10 15.56
N VAL A 58 6.41 -8.40 16.40
CA VAL A 58 5.28 -7.57 15.96
C VAL A 58 5.76 -6.43 15.08
N ARG A 59 6.85 -5.73 15.42
CA ARG A 59 7.40 -4.67 14.56
C ARG A 59 7.83 -5.21 13.20
N ALA A 60 8.53 -6.35 13.14
CA ALA A 60 8.98 -6.97 11.91
C ALA A 60 7.81 -7.40 11.01
N TYR A 61 6.77 -8.01 11.59
CA TYR A 61 5.57 -8.42 10.86
C TYR A 61 4.83 -7.23 10.22
N PHE A 62 4.70 -6.11 10.95
CA PHE A 62 4.05 -4.91 10.42
C PHE A 62 4.91 -4.15 9.41
N ALA A 63 6.25 -4.26 9.47
CA ALA A 63 7.13 -3.68 8.47
C ALA A 63 6.90 -4.29 7.09
N GLN A 64 6.74 -5.62 7.01
CA GLN A 64 6.48 -6.32 5.75
C GLN A 64 5.10 -6.03 5.15
N ARG A 65 4.08 -5.68 5.97
CA ARG A 65 2.71 -5.38 5.46
C ARG A 65 2.61 -4.11 4.64
N LEU A 66 3.59 -3.22 4.73
CA LEU A 66 3.65 -1.98 3.96
C LEU A 66 4.59 -2.09 2.76
N GLU A 67 5.30 -3.20 2.64
CA GLU A 67 6.14 -3.46 1.49
C GLU A 67 5.27 -3.93 0.33
N PHE A 68 5.45 -3.26 -0.82
CA PHE A 68 4.92 -3.75 -2.07
C PHE A 68 5.72 -4.99 -2.47
N GLU A 69 5.11 -6.16 -2.39
CA GLU A 69 5.64 -7.37 -3.04
C GLU A 69 5.20 -7.36 -4.52
N PRO A 70 6.10 -7.10 -5.48
CA PRO A 70 5.77 -7.30 -6.88
C PRO A 70 5.44 -8.78 -7.11
N GLY A 71 4.30 -9.06 -7.75
CA GLY A 71 3.95 -10.41 -8.15
C GLY A 71 5.03 -11.01 -9.08
N PRO A 72 5.12 -12.35 -9.18
CA PRO A 72 6.20 -13.06 -9.91
C PRO A 72 6.28 -12.79 -11.44
N GLY A 73 5.52 -11.84 -11.99
CA GLY A 73 5.51 -11.48 -13.41
C GLY A 73 5.98 -10.05 -13.76
N ASP A 74 6.30 -9.21 -12.78
CA ASP A 74 6.17 -7.75 -13.00
C ASP A 74 7.46 -7.03 -13.47
N ALA A 75 8.62 -7.69 -13.51
CA ALA A 75 9.87 -7.02 -13.89
C ALA A 75 9.84 -6.47 -15.32
N GLY A 76 9.29 -7.25 -16.26
CA GLY A 76 9.17 -6.84 -17.67
C GLY A 76 7.98 -5.92 -17.95
N GLU A 77 6.96 -5.90 -17.10
CA GLU A 77 5.78 -5.04 -17.22
C GLU A 77 6.05 -3.65 -16.63
N ARG A 78 6.75 -3.59 -15.50
CA ARG A 78 7.26 -2.35 -14.90
C ARG A 78 8.15 -1.56 -15.85
N GLU A 79 9.11 -2.20 -16.52
CA GLU A 79 9.99 -1.54 -17.49
C GLU A 79 9.18 -0.90 -18.64
N LYS A 80 8.19 -1.62 -19.16
CA LYS A 80 7.31 -1.11 -20.23
C LYS A 80 6.43 0.05 -19.74
N ALA A 81 5.92 -0.02 -18.52
CA ALA A 81 5.13 1.07 -17.91
C ALA A 81 5.98 2.34 -17.75
N LEU A 82 7.23 2.21 -17.30
CA LEU A 82 8.16 3.32 -17.19
C LEU A 82 8.48 3.94 -18.55
N GLN A 83 8.70 3.12 -19.58
CA GLN A 83 8.91 3.59 -20.96
C GLN A 83 7.68 4.32 -21.52
N TYR A 84 6.47 3.83 -21.25
CA TYR A 84 5.22 4.49 -21.64
C TYR A 84 5.08 5.88 -20.98
N ILE A 85 5.35 5.99 -19.68
CA ILE A 85 5.30 7.25 -18.93
C ILE A 85 6.34 8.23 -19.47
N ALA A 86 7.56 7.76 -19.75
CA ALA A 86 8.63 8.58 -20.33
C ALA A 86 8.26 9.11 -21.73
N ALA A 87 7.71 8.26 -22.61
CA ALA A 87 7.27 8.67 -23.95
C ALA A 87 6.15 9.72 -23.91
N ARG A 88 5.20 9.58 -22.97
CA ARG A 88 4.09 10.53 -22.77
C ARG A 88 4.60 11.87 -22.23
N ARG A 89 5.59 11.88 -21.33
CA ARG A 89 6.23 13.11 -20.83
C ARG A 89 7.04 13.84 -21.91
N ALA A 90 7.63 13.11 -22.84
CA ALA A 90 8.39 13.66 -23.96
C ALA A 90 7.50 14.21 -25.10
N GLY A 91 6.17 14.21 -24.96
CA GLY A 91 5.25 14.70 -26.00
C GLY A 91 5.20 13.83 -27.26
N GLN A 92 5.77 12.62 -27.20
CA GLN A 92 5.86 11.72 -28.36
C GLN A 92 4.59 10.86 -28.44
N GLY A 93 3.94 10.86 -29.60
CA GLY A 93 2.75 10.03 -29.87
C GLY A 93 3.01 8.53 -29.70
N ARG A 94 1.92 7.75 -29.53
CA ARG A 94 1.88 6.32 -29.16
C ARG A 94 3.07 5.51 -29.75
N PRO A 95 3.84 4.77 -28.94
CA PRO A 95 4.96 3.98 -29.44
C PRO A 95 4.49 2.90 -30.42
N SER A 96 5.33 2.62 -31.41
CA SER A 96 5.08 1.62 -32.46
C SER A 96 4.83 0.25 -31.84
N GLY A 97 3.64 -0.32 -32.04
CA GLY A 97 3.25 -1.64 -31.54
C GLY A 97 1.99 -1.68 -30.64
N TRP A 98 1.41 -0.52 -30.30
CA TRP A 98 0.24 -0.43 -29.38
C TRP A 98 -1.01 -1.19 -29.82
N ARG A 99 -1.17 -1.49 -31.12
CA ARG A 99 -2.27 -2.31 -31.64
C ARG A 99 -2.23 -3.75 -31.15
N ARG A 100 -1.02 -4.29 -30.92
CA ARG A 100 -0.81 -5.67 -30.44
C ARG A 100 -1.10 -5.83 -28.94
N TRP A 101 -1.04 -4.71 -28.20
CA TRP A 101 -1.38 -4.66 -26.77
C TRP A 101 -2.90 -4.70 -26.52
N LEU A 102 -3.71 -4.03 -27.36
CA LEU A 102 -5.17 -4.05 -27.23
C LEU A 102 -5.81 -5.40 -27.57
N SER A 103 -5.18 -6.19 -28.45
CA SER A 103 -5.69 -7.52 -28.84
C SER A 103 -5.54 -8.59 -27.75
N GLY A 104 -4.76 -8.33 -26.68
CA GLY A 104 -4.64 -9.24 -25.54
C GLY A 104 -5.62 -8.98 -24.39
N LEU A 105 -6.36 -7.86 -24.44
CA LEU A 105 -7.23 -7.40 -23.35
C LEU A 105 -8.73 -7.68 -23.61
N VAL A 106 -9.05 -8.37 -24.72
CA VAL A 106 -10.38 -8.90 -25.02
C VAL A 106 -10.27 -10.41 -25.23
N LYS A 107 -10.43 -11.17 -24.15
CA LYS A 107 -11.04 -12.50 -24.19
C LYS A 107 -11.78 -12.75 -22.89
#